data_AF-A0A955PQD1-F1
#
_entry.id   AF-A0A955PQD1-F1
#
_cell.length_a   1.000
_cell.length_b   1.000
_cell.length_c   1.000
_cell.angle_alpha   90.00
_cell.angle_beta   90.00
_cell.angle_gamma   90.00
#
_symmetry.space_group_name_H-M   'P 1'
#
loop_
_entity.id
_entity.type
_entity.pdbx_description
1 polymer ?
#
loop_
_entity_poly.entity_id
_entity_poly.type
_entity_poly.pdbx_seq_one_letter_code
_entity_poly.pdbx_strand_id
1 'polypeptide(L)'
;YQSAWINLAKRGFVVLSFDPVGQGERMAYLSPEGKARFGPTTEHTMLGVQALLIGGNIAREFIWDGMRSIDYLLTRPEVDPDRIGCTGNSGGGTQTAYFMALDRRIQAAAPSCYITSLERLFSTIGPQDAEQNFVGQVALGIDHADYVEACIPRPVLICAASDDFFDIDGTWTTFREAKKFYQRYGLPERVDLIEAPDTHGFSSPRRTAVYHWMERWLMGRFDDTPEPETKLQPPENLLCTESGQVALSIEGSRSLRDLYRDRALELAEERERKNLDHESLRAELRDTIRLGEIPPSFEWKRQTGEKEGAVTQESLAAEVEPGWSLEANLFKPDSPSSDTVVLWLGDSLSGAAPPATIAAKGSPVLAYYPRGLSAEDRRKGNALYQYFGNFPLFFLSLHLDRPLIGQRVSDILVCLDFLETEYPEKKIEIVSSGNAVPPALLTAVLDERVTRVKGEGGLISWQSVFES
;
A
#
# COMPACT_ATOMS: atom_id res chain seq x y z
N TYR A 1 -20.85 3.05 -15.33
CA TYR A 1 -21.59 3.02 -14.07
C TYR A 1 -23.06 3.42 -14.21
N GLN A 2 -23.41 4.61 -14.71
CA GLN A 2 -24.82 5.03 -14.85
C GLN A 2 -25.74 3.98 -15.50
N SER A 3 -25.33 3.35 -16.60
CA SER A 3 -26.11 2.26 -17.22
C SER A 3 -26.41 1.11 -16.26
N ALA A 4 -25.45 0.72 -15.42
CA ALA A 4 -25.62 -0.33 -14.42
C ALA A 4 -26.73 0.02 -13.42
N TRP A 5 -26.64 1.23 -12.87
CA TRP A 5 -27.54 1.70 -11.82
C TRP A 5 -28.94 1.96 -12.33
N ILE A 6 -29.07 2.58 -13.51
CA ILE A 6 -30.37 2.80 -14.17
C ILE A 6 -31.05 1.46 -14.47
N ASN A 7 -30.31 0.45 -14.93
CA ASN A 7 -30.91 -0.85 -15.26
C ASN A 7 -31.29 -1.67 -14.03
N LEU A 8 -30.50 -1.63 -12.95
CA LEU A 8 -30.94 -2.18 -11.66
C LEU A 8 -32.22 -1.50 -11.17
N ALA A 9 -32.30 -0.16 -11.26
CA ALA A 9 -33.50 0.58 -10.89
C ALA A 9 -34.73 0.21 -11.73
N LYS A 10 -34.57 0.07 -13.05
CA LYS A 10 -35.65 -0.42 -13.95
C LYS A 10 -36.10 -1.84 -13.61
N ARG A 11 -35.20 -2.67 -13.07
CA ARG A 11 -35.50 -4.02 -12.57
C ARG A 11 -36.14 -4.01 -11.18
N GLY A 12 -36.35 -2.85 -10.56
CA GLY A 12 -37.06 -2.73 -9.28
C GLY A 12 -36.17 -2.79 -8.05
N PHE A 13 -34.86 -2.60 -8.21
CA PHE A 13 -33.95 -2.34 -7.09
C PHE A 13 -33.94 -0.86 -6.74
N VAL A 14 -33.83 -0.53 -5.46
CA VAL A 14 -33.37 0.79 -5.03
C VAL A 14 -31.85 0.80 -5.11
N VAL A 15 -31.28 1.77 -5.81
CA VAL A 15 -29.82 1.84 -6.04
C VAL A 15 -29.26 3.12 -5.43
N LEU A 16 -28.26 2.98 -4.58
CA LEU A 16 -27.42 4.07 -4.09
C LEU A 16 -26.00 3.86 -4.61
N SER A 17 -25.46 4.90 -5.24
CA SER A 17 -24.03 5.05 -5.49
C SER A 17 -23.56 6.31 -4.77
N PHE A 18 -22.36 6.27 -4.22
CA PHE A 18 -21.75 7.38 -3.50
C PHE A 18 -20.33 7.61 -4.01
N ASP A 19 -19.82 8.82 -3.79
CA ASP A 19 -18.43 9.17 -4.12
C ASP A 19 -17.49 8.57 -3.06
N PRO A 20 -16.56 7.69 -3.45
CA PRO A 20 -15.50 7.26 -2.57
C PRO A 20 -14.58 8.44 -2.18
N VAL A 21 -13.78 8.23 -1.14
CA VAL A 21 -12.72 9.16 -0.76
C VAL A 21 -11.82 9.48 -1.97
N GLY A 22 -11.53 10.76 -2.21
CA GLY A 22 -10.66 11.18 -3.32
C GLY A 22 -11.27 11.00 -4.71
N GLN A 23 -12.60 10.90 -4.79
CA GLN A 23 -13.37 10.83 -6.03
C GLN A 23 -14.58 11.75 -5.97
N GLY A 24 -15.10 12.09 -7.16
CA GLY A 24 -16.28 12.95 -7.32
C GLY A 24 -16.15 14.26 -6.54
N GLU A 25 -17.09 14.51 -5.64
CA GLU A 25 -17.17 15.73 -4.83
C GLU A 25 -16.35 15.68 -3.54
N ARG A 26 -15.57 14.60 -3.31
CA ARG A 26 -14.83 14.34 -2.06
C ARG A 26 -13.32 14.39 -2.23
N MET A 27 -12.83 15.31 -3.05
CA MET A 27 -11.38 15.53 -3.21
C MET A 27 -10.79 16.20 -1.97
N ALA A 28 -9.72 15.63 -1.44
CA ALA A 28 -8.96 16.14 -0.31
C ALA A 28 -7.81 17.07 -0.73
N TYR A 29 -7.35 17.00 -1.99
CA TYR A 29 -6.29 17.86 -2.53
C TYR A 29 -6.83 18.75 -3.66
N LEU A 30 -7.32 19.93 -3.29
CA LEU A 30 -7.82 20.94 -4.22
C LEU A 30 -6.79 22.03 -4.52
N SER A 31 -6.74 22.50 -5.77
CA SER A 31 -6.04 23.73 -6.16
C SER A 31 -6.75 24.94 -5.54
N PRO A 32 -6.10 26.12 -5.50
CA PRO A 32 -6.76 27.36 -5.06
C PRO A 32 -8.03 27.69 -5.84
N GLU A 33 -8.14 27.22 -7.08
CA GLU A 33 -9.31 27.34 -7.96
C GLU A 33 -10.35 26.23 -7.74
N GLY A 34 -10.17 25.36 -6.74
CA GLY A 34 -11.13 24.31 -6.40
C GLY A 34 -11.08 23.07 -7.29
N LYS A 35 -9.99 22.85 -8.03
CA LYS A 35 -9.83 21.67 -8.90
C LYS A 35 -9.03 20.57 -8.23
N ALA A 36 -9.37 19.30 -8.50
CA ALA A 36 -8.56 18.16 -8.11
C ALA A 36 -7.10 18.33 -8.56
N ARG A 37 -6.15 18.21 -7.63
CA ARG A 37 -4.71 18.26 -7.94
C ARG A 37 -4.17 16.94 -8.45
N PHE A 38 -4.78 15.84 -8.03
CA PHE A 38 -4.32 14.49 -8.31
C PHE A 38 -5.47 13.64 -8.87
N GLY A 39 -5.10 12.60 -9.62
CA GLY A 39 -6.04 11.52 -9.93
C GLY A 39 -6.33 10.67 -8.69
N PRO A 40 -7.43 9.90 -8.71
CA PRO A 40 -7.93 9.18 -7.54
C PRO A 40 -6.88 8.22 -6.96
N THR A 41 -6.26 7.39 -7.80
CA THR A 41 -5.19 6.46 -7.46
C THR A 41 -4.03 7.10 -6.68
N THR A 42 -3.55 8.26 -7.14
CA THR A 42 -2.49 9.02 -6.47
C THR A 42 -2.98 9.57 -5.14
N GLU A 43 -4.18 10.13 -5.10
CA GLU A 43 -4.77 10.72 -3.90
C GLU A 43 -5.05 9.68 -2.81
N HIS A 44 -5.62 8.54 -3.18
CA HIS A 44 -5.84 7.40 -2.28
C HIS A 44 -4.52 6.97 -1.65
N THR A 45 -3.46 6.90 -2.46
CA THR A 45 -2.13 6.52 -1.97
C THR A 45 -1.56 7.56 -1.00
N MET A 46 -1.68 8.85 -1.30
CA MET A 46 -1.21 9.93 -0.41
C MET A 46 -1.93 9.89 0.94
N LEU A 47 -3.26 9.79 0.92
CA LEU A 47 -4.08 9.63 2.13
C LEU A 47 -3.78 8.30 2.84
N GLY A 48 -3.48 7.24 2.09
CA GLY A 48 -3.09 5.94 2.62
C GLY A 48 -1.79 5.98 3.40
N VAL A 49 -0.77 6.67 2.90
CA VAL A 49 0.49 6.90 3.63
C VAL A 49 0.23 7.65 4.93
N GLN A 50 -0.62 8.70 4.90
CA GLN A 50 -1.02 9.42 6.12
C GLN A 50 -1.75 8.50 7.11
N ALA A 51 -2.67 7.66 6.62
CA ALA A 51 -3.39 6.69 7.46
C ALA A 51 -2.44 5.70 8.13
N LEU A 52 -1.45 5.16 7.39
CA LEU A 52 -0.46 4.22 7.92
C LEU A 52 0.36 4.86 9.06
N LEU A 53 0.77 6.12 8.91
CA LEU A 53 1.56 6.85 9.92
C LEU A 53 0.82 7.11 11.24
N ILE A 54 -0.52 7.10 11.23
CA ILE A 54 -1.35 7.18 12.45
C ILE A 54 -1.84 5.81 12.94
N GLY A 55 -1.26 4.72 12.43
CA GLY A 55 -1.62 3.34 12.80
C GLY A 55 -2.94 2.85 12.20
N GLY A 56 -3.43 3.50 11.14
CA GLY A 56 -4.65 3.15 10.42
C GLY A 56 -4.38 2.58 9.03
N ASN A 57 -5.47 2.40 8.27
CA ASN A 57 -5.44 2.05 6.86
C ASN A 57 -6.60 2.77 6.18
N ILE A 58 -6.37 3.41 5.04
CA ILE A 58 -7.40 4.19 4.34
C ILE A 58 -8.60 3.34 3.91
N ALA A 59 -8.43 2.04 3.66
CA ALA A 59 -9.52 1.11 3.39
C ALA A 59 -10.62 1.15 4.46
N ARG A 60 -10.27 1.46 5.72
CA ARG A 60 -11.23 1.66 6.81
C ARG A 60 -12.26 2.74 6.48
N GLU A 61 -11.84 3.82 5.84
CA GLU A 61 -12.71 4.94 5.48
C GLU A 61 -13.67 4.53 4.36
N PHE A 62 -13.18 3.81 3.34
CA PHE A 62 -14.03 3.23 2.29
C PHE A 62 -15.06 2.26 2.88
N ILE A 63 -14.63 1.37 3.79
CA ILE A 63 -15.51 0.42 4.50
C ILE A 63 -16.56 1.17 5.32
N TRP A 64 -16.13 2.18 6.08
CA TRP A 64 -17.03 2.98 6.90
C TRP A 64 -18.10 3.65 6.05
N ASP A 65 -17.70 4.34 4.97
CA ASP A 65 -18.62 5.02 4.06
C ASP A 65 -19.62 4.05 3.40
N GLY A 66 -19.16 2.86 3.01
CA GLY A 66 -20.04 1.80 2.51
C GLY A 66 -21.08 1.36 3.55
N MET A 67 -20.66 1.10 4.79
CA MET A 67 -21.56 0.71 5.87
C MET A 67 -22.55 1.82 6.25
N ARG A 68 -22.13 3.09 6.24
CA ARG A 68 -23.01 4.25 6.45
C ARG A 68 -23.99 4.45 5.29
N SER A 69 -23.58 4.13 4.07
CA SER A 69 -24.46 4.16 2.90
C SER A 69 -25.60 3.14 3.02
N ILE A 70 -25.32 1.95 3.58
CA ILE A 70 -26.36 0.97 3.92
C ILE A 70 -27.26 1.50 5.04
N ASP A 71 -26.71 2.12 6.08
CA ASP A 71 -27.52 2.73 7.15
C ASP A 71 -28.54 3.72 6.57
N TYR A 72 -28.10 4.58 5.65
CA TYR A 72 -28.98 5.52 4.94
C TYR A 72 -30.04 4.80 4.09
N LEU A 73 -29.66 3.79 3.29
CA LEU A 73 -30.61 3.00 2.51
C LEU A 73 -31.73 2.42 3.39
N LEU A 74 -31.39 1.92 4.59
CA LEU A 74 -32.36 1.35 5.52
C LEU A 74 -33.31 2.38 6.16
N THR A 75 -33.06 3.69 6.00
CA THR A 75 -34.02 4.74 6.39
C THR A 75 -35.14 4.94 5.37
N ARG A 76 -35.00 4.37 4.17
CA ARG A 76 -35.93 4.56 3.05
C ARG A 76 -37.08 3.56 3.16
N PRO A 77 -38.36 4.00 3.14
CA PRO A 77 -39.51 3.09 3.24
C PRO A 77 -39.61 2.10 2.08
N GLU A 78 -39.00 2.40 0.93
CA GLU A 78 -38.95 1.55 -0.25
C GLU A 78 -37.88 0.43 -0.20
N VAL A 79 -37.02 0.40 0.84
CA VAL A 79 -35.93 -0.58 0.97
C VAL A 79 -36.32 -1.71 1.92
N ASP A 80 -36.21 -2.96 1.45
CA ASP A 80 -36.35 -4.16 2.28
C ASP A 80 -35.01 -4.45 3.00
N PRO A 81 -34.96 -4.40 4.35
CA PRO A 81 -33.73 -4.63 5.10
C PRO A 81 -33.13 -6.02 4.93
N ASP A 82 -33.93 -7.02 4.54
CA ASP A 82 -33.49 -8.41 4.37
C ASP A 82 -33.00 -8.69 2.93
N ARG A 83 -32.92 -7.68 2.05
CA ARG A 83 -32.61 -7.84 0.62
C ARG A 83 -31.58 -6.85 0.10
N ILE A 84 -30.47 -6.70 0.82
CA ILE A 84 -29.40 -5.78 0.42
C ILE A 84 -28.37 -6.47 -0.48
N GLY A 85 -28.12 -5.90 -1.65
CA GLY A 85 -27.08 -6.35 -2.59
C GLY A 85 -25.92 -5.37 -2.68
N CYS A 86 -24.71 -5.86 -3.01
CA CYS A 86 -23.53 -5.01 -3.23
C CYS A 86 -22.77 -5.41 -4.50
N THR A 87 -22.40 -4.44 -5.33
CA THR A 87 -21.59 -4.67 -6.53
C THR A 87 -20.83 -3.41 -6.92
N GLY A 88 -19.70 -3.59 -7.61
CA GLY A 88 -18.86 -2.52 -8.12
C GLY A 88 -17.74 -3.10 -8.96
N ASN A 89 -17.04 -2.24 -9.71
CA ASN A 89 -15.97 -2.64 -10.62
C ASN A 89 -14.62 -2.02 -10.24
N SER A 90 -13.53 -2.78 -10.34
CA SER A 90 -12.18 -2.31 -10.03
C SER A 90 -12.08 -1.85 -8.58
N GLY A 91 -11.77 -0.57 -8.28
CA GLY A 91 -11.87 -0.03 -6.92
C GLY A 91 -13.26 -0.18 -6.26
N GLY A 92 -14.34 -0.21 -7.06
CA GLY A 92 -15.68 -0.59 -6.57
C GLY A 92 -15.82 -2.09 -6.30
N GLY A 93 -15.07 -2.92 -7.01
CA GLY A 93 -14.91 -4.36 -6.77
C GLY A 93 -14.14 -4.63 -5.49
N THR A 94 -13.07 -3.87 -5.23
CA THR A 94 -12.34 -3.83 -3.95
C THR A 94 -13.29 -3.53 -2.80
N GLN A 95 -14.03 -2.42 -2.90
CA GLN A 95 -15.02 -2.04 -1.90
C GLN A 95 -16.07 -3.13 -1.70
N THR A 96 -16.61 -3.69 -2.78
CA THR A 96 -17.57 -4.80 -2.70
C THR A 96 -17.00 -6.00 -1.96
N ALA A 97 -15.73 -6.36 -2.20
CA ALA A 97 -15.07 -7.47 -1.54
C ALA A 97 -14.95 -7.26 -0.02
N TYR A 98 -14.59 -6.04 0.41
CA TYR A 98 -14.51 -5.72 1.84
C TYR A 98 -15.89 -5.65 2.48
N PHE A 99 -16.84 -4.99 1.82
CA PHE A 99 -18.19 -4.81 2.38
C PHE A 99 -18.88 -6.16 2.52
N MET A 100 -18.79 -7.03 1.50
CA MET A 100 -19.40 -8.35 1.56
C MET A 100 -18.79 -9.18 2.69
N ALA A 101 -17.48 -9.09 2.93
CA ALA A 101 -16.83 -9.82 4.02
C ALA A 101 -17.19 -9.29 5.42
N LEU A 102 -17.29 -7.96 5.58
CA LEU A 102 -17.38 -7.30 6.90
C LEU A 102 -18.81 -6.93 7.32
N ASP A 103 -19.71 -6.65 6.37
CA ASP A 103 -21.09 -6.26 6.67
C ASP A 103 -22.07 -7.42 6.37
N ARG A 104 -22.64 -7.98 7.44
CA ARG A 104 -23.56 -9.12 7.36
C ARG A 104 -24.94 -8.76 6.78
N ARG A 105 -25.26 -7.47 6.63
CA ARG A 105 -26.53 -7.02 6.04
C ARG A 105 -26.58 -7.26 4.55
N ILE A 106 -25.43 -7.26 3.86
CA ILE A 106 -25.34 -7.64 2.45
C ILE A 106 -25.72 -9.11 2.32
N GLN A 107 -26.79 -9.40 1.60
CA GLN A 107 -27.30 -10.76 1.36
C GLN A 107 -26.85 -11.35 0.03
N ALA A 108 -26.40 -10.53 -0.94
CA ALA A 108 -25.80 -11.00 -2.17
C ALA A 108 -24.73 -10.02 -2.66
N ALA A 109 -23.60 -10.51 -3.18
CA ALA A 109 -22.51 -9.67 -3.64
C ALA A 109 -22.00 -10.07 -5.03
N ALA A 110 -21.51 -9.09 -5.78
CA ALA A 110 -20.85 -9.34 -7.06
C ALA A 110 -19.68 -8.36 -7.31
N PRO A 111 -18.48 -8.63 -6.78
CA PRO A 111 -17.28 -7.83 -7.08
C PRO A 111 -16.83 -8.10 -8.53
N SER A 112 -16.57 -7.02 -9.29
CA SER A 112 -16.12 -7.09 -10.69
C SER A 112 -14.70 -6.57 -10.86
N CYS A 113 -13.87 -7.30 -11.62
CA CYS A 113 -12.51 -6.92 -12.01
C CYS A 113 -11.62 -6.51 -10.82
N TYR A 114 -11.53 -7.38 -9.80
CA TYR A 114 -10.69 -7.15 -8.61
C TYR A 114 -10.20 -8.46 -7.98
N ILE A 115 -11.12 -9.41 -7.72
CA ILE A 115 -10.78 -10.67 -7.06
C ILE A 115 -9.80 -11.47 -7.91
N THR A 116 -8.60 -11.70 -7.37
CA THR A 116 -7.52 -12.51 -7.93
C THR A 116 -6.62 -12.96 -6.78
N SER A 117 -5.91 -14.09 -6.88
CA SER A 117 -5.01 -14.53 -5.80
C SER A 117 -3.87 -13.53 -5.61
N LEU A 118 -3.51 -13.22 -4.36
CA LEU A 118 -2.42 -12.30 -4.05
C LEU A 118 -1.07 -12.72 -4.64
N GLU A 119 -0.76 -14.02 -4.67
CA GLU A 119 0.47 -14.53 -5.30
C GLU A 119 0.53 -14.10 -6.78
N ARG A 120 -0.57 -14.27 -7.51
CA ARG A 120 -0.66 -13.87 -8.92
C ARG A 120 -0.63 -12.35 -9.08
N LEU A 121 -1.33 -11.61 -8.21
CA LEU A 121 -1.31 -10.15 -8.21
C LEU A 121 0.12 -9.62 -8.09
N PHE A 122 0.86 -10.11 -7.10
CA PHE A 122 2.22 -9.65 -6.81
C PHE A 122 3.26 -10.08 -7.86
N SER A 123 3.10 -11.26 -8.46
CA SER A 123 3.99 -11.75 -9.52
C SER A 123 3.71 -11.12 -10.89
N THR A 124 2.59 -10.42 -11.06
CA THR A 124 2.21 -9.77 -12.32
C THR A 124 2.27 -8.25 -12.19
N ILE A 125 1.19 -7.61 -11.76
CA ILE A 125 1.04 -6.15 -11.74
C ILE A 125 1.54 -5.51 -10.44
N GLY A 126 1.82 -6.32 -9.42
CA GLY A 126 2.27 -5.88 -8.12
C GLY A 126 1.14 -5.38 -7.21
N PRO A 127 1.48 -4.91 -6.00
CA PRO A 127 0.53 -4.22 -5.11
C PRO A 127 -0.17 -3.05 -5.81
N GLN A 128 -1.44 -2.82 -5.47
CA GLN A 128 -2.28 -1.76 -6.04
C GLN A 128 -2.37 -0.57 -5.07
N ASP A 129 -3.33 0.35 -5.26
CA ASP A 129 -3.52 1.56 -4.45
C ASP A 129 -3.66 1.27 -2.94
N ALA A 130 -3.42 2.27 -2.09
CA ALA A 130 -3.23 2.04 -0.66
C ALA A 130 -4.42 1.37 0.05
N GLU A 131 -5.66 1.60 -0.40
CA GLU A 131 -6.85 0.92 0.14
C GLU A 131 -6.88 -0.59 -0.16
N GLN A 132 -6.06 -1.07 -1.09
CA GLN A 132 -5.99 -2.47 -1.50
C GLN A 132 -4.92 -3.27 -0.75
N ASN A 133 -4.20 -2.64 0.19
CA ASN A 133 -3.08 -3.24 0.89
C ASN A 133 -3.25 -3.16 2.40
N PHE A 134 -3.49 -4.30 3.04
CA PHE A 134 -3.54 -4.39 4.49
C PHE A 134 -2.19 -4.80 5.07
N VAL A 135 -1.81 -4.17 6.18
CA VAL A 135 -0.58 -4.51 6.91
C VAL A 135 -0.72 -5.93 7.46
N GLY A 136 0.27 -6.78 7.16
CA GLY A 136 0.35 -8.16 7.63
C GLY A 136 -0.63 -9.14 6.98
N GLN A 137 -1.36 -8.76 5.93
CA GLN A 137 -2.37 -9.64 5.32
C GLN A 137 -1.81 -10.99 4.86
N VAL A 138 -0.70 -10.97 4.11
CA VAL A 138 -0.04 -12.21 3.66
C VAL A 138 0.61 -12.95 4.83
N ALA A 139 1.21 -12.23 5.79
CA ALA A 139 1.79 -12.84 6.99
C ALA A 139 0.74 -13.59 7.84
N LEU A 140 -0.51 -13.13 7.82
CA LEU A 140 -1.65 -13.79 8.45
C LEU A 140 -2.27 -14.91 7.59
N GLY A 141 -1.76 -15.11 6.37
CA GLY A 141 -2.27 -16.11 5.43
C GLY A 141 -3.60 -15.75 4.78
N ILE A 142 -3.98 -14.47 4.78
CA ILE A 142 -5.24 -13.99 4.20
C ILE A 142 -5.04 -13.64 2.72
N ASP A 143 -5.83 -14.25 1.84
CA ASP A 143 -5.91 -13.98 0.40
C ASP A 143 -7.31 -13.46 0.03
N HIS A 144 -7.54 -13.11 -1.24
CA HIS A 144 -8.86 -12.70 -1.74
C HIS A 144 -9.90 -13.84 -1.68
N ALA A 145 -9.47 -15.10 -1.62
CA ALA A 145 -10.36 -16.24 -1.37
C ALA A 145 -11.07 -16.11 -0.03
N ASP A 146 -10.36 -15.69 1.03
CA ASP A 146 -10.93 -15.51 2.37
C ASP A 146 -12.07 -14.49 2.39
N TYR A 147 -12.00 -13.44 1.56
CA TYR A 147 -13.10 -12.47 1.44
C TYR A 147 -14.39 -13.11 0.91
N VAL A 148 -14.26 -14.02 -0.07
CA VAL A 148 -15.38 -14.76 -0.65
C VAL A 148 -15.90 -15.83 0.32
N GLU A 149 -15.00 -16.50 1.03
CA GLU A 149 -15.32 -17.57 1.99
C GLU A 149 -15.96 -17.05 3.27
N ALA A 150 -15.55 -15.87 3.75
CA ALA A 150 -16.18 -15.18 4.87
C ALA A 150 -17.68 -14.87 4.61
N CYS A 151 -18.10 -14.89 3.34
CA CYS A 151 -19.48 -14.66 2.97
C CYS A 151 -20.41 -15.86 3.22
N ILE A 152 -19.89 -17.09 3.34
CA ILE A 152 -20.71 -18.30 3.54
C ILE A 152 -21.69 -18.09 4.72
N PRO A 153 -23.01 -18.34 4.55
CA PRO A 153 -23.67 -19.00 3.41
C PRO A 153 -24.18 -18.05 2.32
N ARG A 154 -23.82 -16.77 2.30
CA ARG A 154 -24.39 -15.77 1.39
C ARG A 154 -23.84 -15.89 -0.04
N PRO A 155 -24.65 -15.62 -1.07
CA PRO A 155 -24.25 -15.74 -2.46
C PRO A 155 -23.25 -14.67 -2.95
N VAL A 156 -22.16 -15.11 -3.58
CA VAL A 156 -21.14 -14.25 -4.24
C VAL A 156 -20.94 -14.64 -5.72
N LEU A 157 -21.02 -13.66 -6.62
CA LEU A 157 -20.63 -13.81 -8.02
C LEU A 157 -19.31 -13.06 -8.28
N ILE A 158 -18.25 -13.78 -8.62
CA ILE A 158 -17.00 -13.15 -9.05
C ILE A 158 -17.16 -12.77 -10.53
N CYS A 159 -16.97 -11.50 -10.88
CA CYS A 159 -16.99 -11.05 -12.28
C CYS A 159 -15.59 -10.67 -12.75
N ALA A 160 -15.16 -11.17 -13.91
CA ALA A 160 -13.81 -11.00 -14.43
C ALA A 160 -13.79 -10.70 -15.94
N ALA A 161 -12.72 -10.05 -16.39
CA ALA A 161 -12.35 -9.97 -17.81
C ALA A 161 -11.29 -11.05 -18.11
N SER A 162 -11.34 -11.65 -19.29
CA SER A 162 -10.25 -12.51 -19.77
C SER A 162 -8.95 -11.72 -19.97
N ASP A 163 -9.04 -10.48 -20.48
CA ASP A 163 -7.90 -9.62 -20.81
C ASP A 163 -7.80 -8.41 -19.85
N ASP A 164 -7.81 -8.68 -18.55
CA ASP A 164 -7.61 -7.69 -17.49
C ASP A 164 -6.15 -7.64 -17.03
N PHE A 165 -5.73 -6.52 -16.44
CA PHE A 165 -4.49 -6.45 -15.69
C PHE A 165 -4.60 -7.20 -14.35
N PHE A 166 -5.81 -7.30 -13.77
CA PHE A 166 -6.10 -8.30 -12.74
C PHE A 166 -6.15 -9.70 -13.37
N ASP A 167 -5.06 -10.42 -13.28
CA ASP A 167 -4.86 -11.66 -14.01
C ASP A 167 -5.96 -12.72 -13.74
N ILE A 168 -6.46 -13.28 -14.85
CA ILE A 168 -7.58 -14.23 -14.87
C ILE A 168 -7.23 -15.59 -14.25
N ASP A 169 -5.97 -16.04 -14.32
CA ASP A 169 -5.54 -17.30 -13.70
C ASP A 169 -5.61 -17.20 -12.17
N GLY A 170 -5.23 -16.05 -11.62
CA GLY A 170 -5.36 -15.78 -10.18
C GLY A 170 -6.84 -15.70 -9.75
N THR A 171 -7.71 -15.17 -10.61
CA THR A 171 -9.16 -15.15 -10.38
C THR A 171 -9.75 -16.55 -10.34
N TRP A 172 -9.40 -17.40 -11.32
CA TRP A 172 -9.82 -18.81 -11.36
C TRP A 172 -9.28 -19.61 -10.18
N THR A 173 -8.04 -19.34 -9.74
CA THR A 173 -7.45 -19.95 -8.55
C THR A 173 -8.30 -19.64 -7.32
N THR A 174 -8.60 -18.37 -7.10
CA THR A 174 -9.45 -17.88 -6.00
C THR A 174 -10.86 -18.50 -6.06
N PHE A 175 -11.51 -18.49 -7.23
CA PHE A 175 -12.84 -19.06 -7.39
C PHE A 175 -12.87 -20.56 -7.08
N ARG A 176 -11.90 -21.33 -7.58
CA ARG A 176 -11.85 -22.79 -7.38
C ARG A 176 -11.63 -23.15 -5.92
N GLU A 177 -10.90 -22.32 -5.17
CA GLU A 177 -10.76 -22.48 -3.72
C GLU A 177 -12.09 -22.24 -3.01
N ALA A 178 -12.67 -21.05 -3.17
CA ALA A 178 -13.95 -20.69 -2.56
C ALA A 178 -15.06 -21.69 -2.91
N LYS A 179 -15.13 -22.16 -4.16
CA LYS A 179 -16.09 -23.18 -4.62
C LYS A 179 -16.02 -24.46 -3.80
N LYS A 180 -14.82 -24.92 -3.41
CA LYS A 180 -14.64 -26.11 -2.56
C LYS A 180 -15.19 -25.88 -1.16
N PHE A 181 -15.01 -24.69 -0.60
CA PHE A 181 -15.60 -24.35 0.71
C PHE A 181 -17.12 -24.34 0.64
N TYR A 182 -17.72 -23.58 -0.29
CA TYR A 182 -19.17 -23.58 -0.48
C TYR A 182 -19.76 -24.98 -0.72
N GLN A 183 -19.07 -25.84 -1.47
CA GLN A 183 -19.44 -27.25 -1.65
C GLN A 183 -19.47 -28.04 -0.33
N ARG A 184 -18.49 -27.83 0.56
CA ARG A 184 -18.46 -28.49 1.89
C ARG A 184 -19.62 -28.06 2.79
N TYR A 185 -20.13 -26.84 2.63
CA TYR A 185 -21.33 -26.37 3.31
C TYR A 185 -22.64 -26.79 2.61
N GLY A 186 -22.57 -27.54 1.51
CA GLY A 186 -23.74 -27.99 0.75
C GLY A 186 -24.40 -26.87 -0.06
N LEU A 187 -23.68 -25.78 -0.35
CA LEU A 187 -24.19 -24.59 -1.04
C LEU A 187 -23.37 -24.22 -2.30
N PRO A 188 -23.01 -25.20 -3.17
CA PRO A 188 -22.16 -24.93 -4.32
C PRO A 188 -22.72 -23.86 -5.26
N GLU A 189 -24.04 -23.73 -5.36
CA GLU A 189 -24.73 -22.79 -6.23
C GLU A 189 -24.62 -21.34 -5.77
N ARG A 190 -24.18 -21.08 -4.53
CA ARG A 190 -24.05 -19.74 -3.95
C ARG A 190 -22.70 -19.08 -4.22
N VAL A 191 -21.80 -19.73 -4.95
CA VAL A 191 -20.60 -19.08 -5.47
C VAL A 191 -20.40 -19.43 -6.92
N ASP A 192 -20.22 -18.41 -7.77
CA ASP A 192 -20.01 -18.58 -9.20
C ASP A 192 -19.03 -17.55 -9.78
N LEU A 193 -18.58 -17.80 -11.00
CA LEU A 193 -17.68 -16.94 -11.76
C LEU A 193 -18.28 -16.65 -13.13
N ILE A 194 -18.29 -15.38 -13.53
CA ILE A 194 -18.46 -14.97 -14.92
C ILE A 194 -17.15 -14.37 -15.43
N GLU A 195 -16.60 -14.99 -16.46
CA GLU A 195 -15.49 -14.46 -17.25
C GLU A 195 -16.04 -13.93 -18.58
N ALA A 196 -15.82 -12.65 -18.85
CA ALA A 196 -16.18 -12.04 -20.12
C ALA A 196 -14.95 -11.89 -21.03
N PRO A 197 -15.03 -12.21 -22.33
CA PRO A 197 -13.93 -12.09 -23.28
C PRO A 197 -13.73 -10.62 -23.69
N ASP A 198 -13.32 -9.80 -22.73
CA ASP A 198 -13.10 -8.37 -22.87
C ASP A 198 -11.99 -7.89 -21.92
N THR A 199 -11.78 -6.58 -21.90
CA THR A 199 -10.76 -5.92 -21.07
C THR A 199 -11.36 -5.33 -19.79
N HIS A 200 -10.49 -4.75 -18.95
CA HIS A 200 -10.87 -4.10 -17.70
C HIS A 200 -12.03 -3.11 -17.87
N GLY A 201 -13.11 -3.33 -17.12
CA GLY A 201 -14.28 -2.45 -17.14
C GLY A 201 -15.55 -3.14 -16.67
N PHE A 202 -16.66 -2.39 -16.66
CA PHE A 202 -17.95 -2.94 -16.25
C PHE A 202 -18.88 -3.10 -17.46
N SER A 203 -18.51 -4.00 -18.38
CA SER A 203 -19.18 -4.23 -19.67
C SER A 203 -20.60 -4.81 -19.54
N SER A 204 -21.37 -4.81 -20.64
CA SER A 204 -22.74 -5.32 -20.66
C SER A 204 -22.85 -6.80 -20.25
N PRO A 205 -21.97 -7.73 -20.70
CA PRO A 205 -22.00 -9.12 -20.23
C PRO A 205 -21.87 -9.25 -18.71
N ARG A 206 -20.92 -8.53 -18.10
CA ARG A 206 -20.72 -8.54 -16.64
C ARG A 206 -21.89 -7.88 -15.90
N ARG A 207 -22.36 -6.73 -16.37
CA ARG A 207 -23.54 -6.07 -15.79
C ARG A 207 -24.77 -6.97 -15.83
N THR A 208 -25.00 -7.65 -16.95
CA THR A 208 -26.12 -8.59 -17.11
C THR A 208 -26.04 -9.75 -16.13
N ALA A 209 -24.85 -10.34 -15.96
CA ALA A 209 -24.63 -11.39 -14.96
C ALA A 209 -24.90 -10.90 -13.53
N VAL A 210 -24.48 -9.68 -13.20
CA VAL A 210 -24.79 -9.04 -11.91
C VAL A 210 -26.30 -8.89 -11.71
N TYR A 211 -27.05 -8.43 -12.73
CA TYR A 211 -28.50 -8.29 -12.63
C TYR A 211 -29.17 -9.64 -12.31
N HIS A 212 -28.81 -10.68 -13.07
CA HIS A 212 -29.35 -12.03 -12.87
C HIS A 212 -29.00 -12.58 -11.47
N TRP A 213 -27.79 -12.32 -10.98
CA TRP A 213 -27.37 -12.75 -9.65
C TRP A 213 -28.20 -12.09 -8.55
N MET A 214 -28.35 -10.77 -8.62
CA MET A 214 -29.13 -10.00 -7.65
C MET A 214 -30.61 -10.39 -7.69
N GLU A 215 -31.20 -10.55 -8.87
CA GLU A 215 -32.61 -10.99 -9.01
C GLU A 215 -32.84 -12.38 -8.45
N ARG A 216 -31.94 -13.32 -8.74
CA ARG A 216 -32.04 -14.70 -8.25
C ARG A 216 -32.04 -14.73 -6.73
N TRP A 217 -31.08 -14.06 -6.12
CA TRP A 217 -30.80 -14.22 -4.69
C TRP A 217 -31.56 -13.27 -3.78
N LEU A 218 -31.91 -12.08 -4.27
CA LEU A 218 -32.65 -11.09 -3.48
C LEU A 218 -34.14 -11.07 -3.82
N MET A 219 -34.54 -11.51 -5.01
CA MET A 219 -35.94 -11.44 -5.47
C MET A 219 -36.57 -12.80 -5.77
N GLY A 220 -35.78 -13.87 -5.84
CA GLY A 220 -36.27 -15.21 -6.16
C GLY A 220 -36.80 -15.33 -7.60
N ARG A 221 -36.28 -14.52 -8.53
CA ARG A 221 -36.70 -14.50 -9.94
C ARG A 221 -35.50 -14.41 -10.87
N PHE A 222 -35.75 -14.52 -12.17
CA PHE A 222 -34.76 -14.40 -13.22
C PHE A 222 -35.39 -13.69 -14.42
N ASP A 223 -34.80 -12.58 -14.87
CA ASP A 223 -35.25 -11.83 -16.04
C ASP A 223 -34.13 -11.71 -17.08
N ASP A 224 -34.24 -12.52 -18.15
CA ASP A 224 -33.30 -12.59 -19.26
C ASP A 224 -33.53 -11.51 -20.33
N THR A 225 -34.40 -10.53 -20.05
CA THR A 225 -34.59 -9.39 -20.94
C THR A 225 -33.24 -8.69 -21.18
N PRO A 226 -32.84 -8.48 -22.46
CA PRO A 226 -31.59 -7.81 -22.78
C PRO A 226 -31.48 -6.45 -22.10
N GLU A 227 -30.26 -6.07 -21.71
CA GLU A 227 -30.00 -4.77 -21.11
C GLU A 227 -30.48 -3.64 -22.04
N PRO A 228 -31.49 -2.84 -21.64
CA PRO A 228 -32.00 -1.80 -22.51
C PRO A 228 -31.02 -0.64 -22.58
N GLU A 229 -31.05 0.10 -23.69
CA GLU A 229 -30.27 1.33 -23.84
C GLU A 229 -30.67 2.35 -22.76
N THR A 230 -29.67 3.00 -22.18
CA THR A 230 -29.86 3.97 -21.09
C THR A 230 -29.48 5.35 -21.56
N LYS A 231 -30.41 6.30 -21.45
CA LYS A 231 -30.08 7.73 -21.57
C LYS A 231 -29.27 8.17 -20.35
N LEU A 232 -28.01 8.49 -20.56
CA LEU A 232 -27.12 8.96 -19.50
C LEU A 232 -27.43 10.41 -19.13
N GLN A 233 -27.28 10.72 -17.85
CA GLN A 233 -27.31 12.09 -17.35
C GLN A 233 -25.94 12.74 -17.54
N PRO A 234 -25.89 14.02 -17.92
CA PRO A 234 -24.68 14.83 -17.81
C PRO A 234 -24.13 14.82 -16.36
N PRO A 235 -22.79 14.82 -16.15
CA PRO A 235 -22.19 14.78 -14.82
C PRO A 235 -22.70 15.87 -13.86
N GLU A 236 -22.97 17.07 -14.37
CA GLU A 236 -23.48 18.20 -13.60
C GLU A 236 -24.85 17.93 -12.95
N ASN A 237 -25.66 17.03 -13.52
CA ASN A 237 -26.95 16.64 -12.94
C ASN A 237 -26.80 15.63 -11.79
N LEU A 238 -25.60 15.11 -11.58
CA LEU A 238 -25.30 14.11 -10.55
C LEU A 238 -24.62 14.73 -9.32
N LEU A 239 -24.28 16.02 -9.38
CA LEU A 239 -23.67 16.74 -8.26
C LEU A 239 -24.68 16.93 -7.13
N CYS A 240 -24.24 16.66 -5.92
CA CYS A 240 -24.97 16.92 -4.68
C CYS A 240 -24.61 18.29 -4.08
N THR A 241 -23.58 18.97 -4.61
CA THR A 241 -23.11 20.28 -4.14
C THR A 241 -23.01 21.30 -5.26
N GLU A 242 -23.17 22.59 -4.94
CA GLU A 242 -23.18 23.68 -5.93
C GLU A 242 -21.83 23.82 -6.66
N SER A 243 -20.73 23.65 -5.93
CA SER A 243 -19.38 23.76 -6.48
C SER A 243 -18.86 22.45 -7.07
N GLY A 244 -19.61 21.35 -6.95
CA GLY A 244 -19.12 20.00 -7.23
C GLY A 244 -18.02 19.54 -6.29
N GLN A 245 -17.90 20.13 -5.09
CA GLN A 245 -16.93 19.77 -4.04
C GLN A 245 -17.51 20.05 -2.65
N VAL A 246 -17.56 19.02 -1.81
CA VAL A 246 -18.03 19.13 -0.41
C VAL A 246 -17.23 20.18 0.35
N ALA A 247 -15.91 20.18 0.21
CA ALA A 247 -15.00 21.09 0.91
C ALA A 247 -15.25 22.58 0.63
N LEU A 248 -15.89 22.91 -0.49
CA LEU A 248 -16.16 24.29 -0.91
C LEU A 248 -17.63 24.69 -0.72
N SER A 249 -18.55 23.72 -0.77
CA SER A 249 -19.99 23.98 -0.69
C SER A 249 -20.59 23.82 0.71
N ILE A 250 -19.95 23.05 1.59
CA ILE A 250 -20.49 22.78 2.94
C ILE A 250 -19.61 23.46 3.98
N GLU A 251 -20.14 24.50 4.61
CA GLU A 251 -19.47 25.22 5.70
C GLU A 251 -19.15 24.27 6.85
N GLY A 252 -17.91 24.34 7.36
CA GLY A 252 -17.43 23.48 8.44
C GLY A 252 -17.17 22.02 8.03
N SER A 253 -17.31 21.66 6.75
CA SER A 253 -16.89 20.34 6.27
C SER A 253 -15.39 20.14 6.47
N ARG A 254 -15.00 18.88 6.66
CA ARG A 254 -13.63 18.48 6.93
C ARG A 254 -13.20 17.39 5.97
N SER A 255 -11.99 17.51 5.42
CA SER A 255 -11.40 16.46 4.61
C SER A 255 -10.76 15.38 5.50
N LEU A 256 -10.48 14.20 4.92
CA LEU A 256 -9.71 13.19 5.64
C LEU A 256 -8.30 13.67 6.02
N ARG A 257 -7.70 14.59 5.25
CA ARG A 257 -6.42 15.20 5.63
C ARG A 257 -6.53 15.96 6.94
N ASP A 258 -7.63 16.70 7.11
CA ASP A 258 -7.86 17.42 8.36
C ASP A 258 -8.02 16.45 9.53
N LEU A 259 -8.78 15.37 9.34
CA LEU A 259 -9.00 14.37 10.38
C LEU A 259 -7.70 13.63 10.74
N TYR A 260 -6.89 13.26 9.74
CA TYR A 260 -5.60 12.61 9.96
C TYR A 260 -4.58 13.54 10.61
N ARG A 261 -4.57 14.83 10.25
CA ARG A 261 -3.72 15.84 10.90
C ARG A 261 -4.06 15.97 12.38
N ASP A 262 -5.34 16.07 12.73
CA ASP A 262 -5.75 16.15 14.14
C ASP A 262 -5.33 14.89 14.91
N ARG A 263 -5.54 13.70 14.33
CA ARG A 263 -5.10 12.46 14.96
C ARG A 263 -3.58 12.38 15.12
N ALA A 264 -2.82 12.90 14.16
CA ALA A 264 -1.36 12.97 14.25
C ALA A 264 -0.89 13.89 15.40
N LEU A 265 -1.60 15.01 15.63
CA LEU A 265 -1.34 15.92 16.75
C LEU A 265 -1.67 15.25 18.09
N GLU A 266 -2.83 14.59 18.22
CA GLU A 266 -3.19 13.82 19.42
C GLU A 266 -2.12 12.76 19.75
N LEU A 267 -1.69 12.00 18.75
CA LEU A 267 -0.64 11.00 18.89
C LEU A 267 0.71 11.62 19.28
N ALA A 268 1.00 12.85 18.86
CA ALA A 268 2.20 13.57 19.28
C ALA A 268 2.17 13.88 20.78
N GLU A 269 1.05 14.38 21.28
CA GLU A 269 0.88 14.61 22.72
C GLU A 269 0.91 13.30 23.52
N GLU A 270 0.33 12.22 22.99
CA GLU A 270 0.40 10.89 23.61
C GLU A 270 1.86 10.41 23.76
N ARG A 271 2.68 10.59 22.71
CA ARG A 271 4.11 10.24 22.73
C ARG A 271 4.89 11.07 23.76
N GLU A 272 4.65 12.38 23.81
CA GLU A 272 5.29 13.25 24.79
C GLU A 272 4.93 12.86 26.22
N ARG A 273 3.65 12.51 26.47
CA ARG A 273 3.19 12.03 27.78
C ARG A 273 3.79 10.69 28.19
N LYS A 274 4.05 9.78 27.25
CA LYS A 274 4.71 8.49 27.54
C LYS A 274 6.11 8.70 28.13
N ASN A 275 6.83 9.74 27.71
CA ASN A 275 8.15 10.13 28.21
C ASN A 275 9.09 8.93 28.48
N LEU A 276 9.28 8.09 27.45
CA LEU A 276 10.06 6.87 27.56
C LEU A 276 11.53 7.17 27.83
N ASP A 277 12.14 6.38 28.71
CA ASP A 277 13.60 6.34 28.80
C ASP A 277 14.23 5.71 27.54
N HIS A 278 15.55 5.80 27.42
CA HIS A 278 16.26 5.32 26.22
C HIS A 278 16.10 3.81 26.00
N GLU A 279 16.04 3.00 27.06
CA GLU A 279 15.92 1.54 26.94
C GLU A 279 14.53 1.17 26.42
N SER A 280 13.49 1.75 27.00
CA SER A 280 12.10 1.57 26.60
C SER A 280 11.85 2.08 25.18
N LEU A 281 12.45 3.21 24.81
CA LEU A 281 12.38 3.73 23.44
C LEU A 281 13.04 2.78 22.44
N ARG A 282 14.23 2.23 22.76
CA ARG A 282 14.90 1.24 21.90
C ARG A 282 14.05 -0.02 21.73
N ALA A 283 13.42 -0.50 22.80
CA ALA A 283 12.51 -1.65 22.74
C ALA A 283 11.28 -1.37 21.86
N GLU A 284 10.61 -0.22 22.05
CA GLU A 284 9.46 0.18 21.24
C GLU A 284 9.84 0.35 19.76
N LEU A 285 11.01 0.92 19.46
CA LEU A 285 11.50 1.06 18.09
C LEU A 285 11.78 -0.29 17.43
N ARG A 286 12.42 -1.24 18.14
CA ARG A 286 12.66 -2.60 17.63
C ARG A 286 11.37 -3.31 17.26
N ASP A 287 10.36 -3.23 18.13
CA ASP A 287 9.05 -3.83 17.85
C ASP A 287 8.34 -3.14 16.67
N THR A 288 8.31 -1.80 16.67
CA THR A 288 7.61 -0.99 15.66
C THR A 288 8.14 -1.24 14.25
N ILE A 289 9.46 -1.36 14.08
CA ILE A 289 10.06 -1.63 12.77
C ILE A 289 10.16 -3.12 12.46
N ARG A 290 9.68 -3.99 13.36
CA ARG A 290 9.82 -5.46 13.29
C ARG A 290 11.28 -5.89 13.10
N LEU A 291 12.18 -5.28 13.86
CA LEU A 291 13.59 -5.65 13.83
C LEU A 291 13.77 -7.01 14.52
N GLY A 292 13.96 -8.06 13.72
CA GLY A 292 14.24 -9.40 14.19
C GLY A 292 15.68 -9.59 14.68
N GLU A 293 15.99 -10.82 15.06
CA GLU A 293 17.38 -11.22 15.34
C GLU A 293 18.21 -11.21 14.06
N ILE A 294 19.41 -10.64 14.15
CA ILE A 294 20.36 -10.58 13.05
C ILE A 294 21.46 -11.60 13.36
N PRO A 295 21.75 -12.52 12.44
CA PRO A 295 22.90 -13.42 12.56
C PRO A 295 24.18 -12.66 12.90
N PRO A 296 25.04 -13.19 13.78
CA PRO A 296 26.20 -12.47 14.29
C PRO A 296 27.31 -12.23 13.24
N SER A 297 27.22 -12.89 12.08
CA SER A 297 28.19 -12.75 11.00
C SER A 297 27.61 -13.20 9.68
N PHE A 298 28.01 -12.54 8.60
CA PHE A 298 27.71 -12.93 7.23
C PHE A 298 29.01 -13.12 6.44
N GLU A 299 29.00 -14.07 5.49
CA GLU A 299 30.11 -14.26 4.58
C GLU A 299 30.06 -13.21 3.47
N TRP A 300 31.10 -12.38 3.41
CA TRP A 300 31.24 -11.35 2.37
C TRP A 300 32.13 -11.85 1.23
N LYS A 301 31.54 -12.00 0.06
CA LYS A 301 32.27 -12.23 -1.19
C LYS A 301 32.88 -10.92 -1.63
N ARG A 302 34.17 -10.96 -1.95
CA ARG A 302 34.95 -9.79 -2.36
C ARG A 302 35.39 -9.91 -3.81
N GLN A 303 35.29 -8.81 -4.54
CA GLN A 303 35.90 -8.65 -5.85
C GLN A 303 36.80 -7.42 -5.82
N THR A 304 38.09 -7.63 -6.03
CA THR A 304 39.07 -6.55 -6.08
C THR A 304 38.73 -5.63 -7.25
N GLY A 305 38.44 -4.37 -6.94
CA GLY A 305 38.04 -3.37 -7.92
C GLY A 305 39.21 -2.52 -8.40
N GLU A 306 38.84 -1.41 -9.04
CA GLU A 306 39.76 -0.50 -9.69
C GLU A 306 40.40 0.48 -8.69
N LYS A 307 41.64 0.88 -8.97
CA LYS A 307 42.34 1.93 -8.21
C LYS A 307 42.19 3.25 -8.93
N GLU A 308 41.62 4.24 -8.26
CA GLU A 308 41.46 5.60 -8.77
C GLU A 308 42.22 6.58 -7.87
N GLY A 309 43.34 7.10 -8.37
CA GLY A 309 44.23 7.96 -7.57
C GLY A 309 44.78 7.25 -6.33
N ALA A 310 44.49 7.82 -5.14
CA ALA A 310 44.93 7.31 -3.84
C ALA A 310 43.87 6.44 -3.13
N VAL A 311 42.84 6.00 -3.85
CA VAL A 311 41.74 5.19 -3.31
C VAL A 311 41.62 3.90 -4.11
N THR A 312 41.54 2.77 -3.40
CA THR A 312 41.24 1.47 -3.97
C THR A 312 39.78 1.12 -3.67
N GLN A 313 39.01 0.73 -4.69
CA GLN A 313 37.63 0.25 -4.50
C GLN A 313 37.60 -1.28 -4.49
N GLU A 314 36.83 -1.88 -3.59
CA GLU A 314 36.50 -3.31 -3.56
C GLU A 314 34.97 -3.46 -3.60
N SER A 315 34.46 -4.34 -4.46
CA SER A 315 33.03 -4.68 -4.48
C SER A 315 32.78 -5.83 -3.52
N LEU A 316 31.72 -5.71 -2.72
CA LEU A 316 31.36 -6.64 -1.66
C LEU A 316 29.91 -7.09 -1.85
N ALA A 317 29.64 -8.38 -1.62
CA ALA A 317 28.29 -8.92 -1.59
C ALA A 317 28.14 -9.95 -0.47
N ALA A 318 27.05 -9.86 0.30
CA ALA A 318 26.68 -10.83 1.32
C ALA A 318 25.21 -11.23 1.15
N GLU A 319 24.91 -12.53 1.09
CA GLU A 319 23.53 -13.02 1.09
C GLU A 319 23.00 -12.92 2.52
N VAL A 320 22.14 -11.94 2.77
CA VAL A 320 21.61 -11.65 4.12
C VAL A 320 20.25 -12.31 4.36
N GLU A 321 19.55 -12.66 3.28
CA GLU A 321 18.33 -13.47 3.30
C GLU A 321 18.30 -14.34 2.03
N PRO A 322 17.58 -15.48 2.03
CA PRO A 322 17.46 -16.33 0.84
C PRO A 322 17.01 -15.52 -0.39
N GLY A 323 17.87 -15.48 -1.41
CA GLY A 323 17.59 -14.75 -2.65
C GLY A 323 17.75 -13.22 -2.56
N TRP A 324 18.22 -12.68 -1.43
CA TRP A 324 18.55 -11.26 -1.28
C TRP A 324 20.01 -11.08 -0.83
N SER A 325 20.80 -10.44 -1.70
CA SER A 325 22.18 -10.08 -1.41
C SER A 325 22.30 -8.58 -1.15
N LEU A 326 22.93 -8.23 -0.02
CA LEU A 326 23.37 -6.88 0.26
C LEU A 326 24.66 -6.63 -0.53
N GLU A 327 24.62 -5.66 -1.42
CA GLU A 327 25.76 -5.22 -2.24
C GLU A 327 26.32 -3.88 -1.74
N ALA A 328 27.64 -3.83 -1.55
CA ALA A 328 28.34 -2.64 -1.07
C ALA A 328 29.67 -2.44 -1.80
N ASN A 329 30.20 -1.22 -1.77
CA ASN A 329 31.52 -0.86 -2.28
C ASN A 329 32.36 -0.31 -1.15
N LEU A 330 33.52 -0.93 -0.89
CA LEU A 330 34.48 -0.49 0.10
C LEU A 330 35.59 0.33 -0.56
N PHE A 331 35.71 1.59 -0.17
CA PHE A 331 36.73 2.53 -0.63
C PHE A 331 37.84 2.65 0.41
N LYS A 332 39.03 2.20 0.06
CA LYS A 332 40.21 2.14 0.93
C LYS A 332 41.22 3.22 0.52
N PRO A 333 41.50 4.24 1.35
CA PRO A 333 42.60 5.16 1.08
C PRO A 333 43.95 4.46 1.25
N ASP A 334 44.91 4.77 0.37
CA ASP A 334 46.29 4.25 0.46
C ASP A 334 47.00 4.67 1.76
N SER A 335 46.61 5.81 2.33
CA SER A 335 47.17 6.36 3.58
C SER A 335 46.04 6.81 4.51
N PRO A 336 45.42 5.88 5.27
CA PRO A 336 44.37 6.21 6.22
C PRO A 336 44.93 7.12 7.32
N SER A 337 44.33 8.30 7.48
CA SER A 337 44.75 9.32 8.46
C SER A 337 43.67 9.63 9.51
N SER A 338 42.46 9.12 9.31
CA SER A 338 41.31 9.32 10.18
C SER A 338 41.17 8.18 11.20
N ASP A 339 40.75 8.51 12.42
CA ASP A 339 40.31 7.54 13.43
C ASP A 339 38.88 7.01 13.15
N THR A 340 38.26 7.51 12.08
CA THR A 340 36.87 7.23 11.71
C THR A 340 36.80 6.37 10.44
N VAL A 341 35.85 5.44 10.43
CA VAL A 341 35.35 4.75 9.24
C VAL A 341 33.93 5.22 8.95
N VAL A 342 33.61 5.44 7.67
CA VAL A 342 32.31 5.97 7.25
C VAL A 342 31.46 4.87 6.63
N LEU A 343 30.25 4.69 7.13
CA LEU A 343 29.19 4.00 6.44
C LEU A 343 28.39 5.02 5.63
N TRP A 344 28.49 4.95 4.31
CA TRP A 344 27.78 5.84 3.40
C TRP A 344 26.51 5.17 2.87
N LEU A 345 25.37 5.84 3.05
CA LEU A 345 24.05 5.37 2.64
C LEU A 345 23.50 6.27 1.54
N GLY A 346 23.40 5.73 0.33
CA GLY A 346 22.94 6.49 -0.82
C GLY A 346 21.42 6.49 -1.00
N ASP A 347 20.91 7.60 -1.51
CA ASP A 347 19.64 7.65 -2.23
C ASP A 347 19.89 8.28 -3.60
N SER A 348 19.54 7.55 -4.66
CA SER A 348 19.73 7.95 -6.07
C SER A 348 19.03 9.26 -6.47
N LEU A 349 18.22 9.85 -5.59
CA LEU A 349 17.56 11.14 -5.76
C LEU A 349 18.31 12.33 -5.13
N SER A 350 19.40 12.10 -4.39
CA SER A 350 20.01 13.10 -3.51
C SER A 350 21.51 13.30 -3.73
N GLY A 351 22.01 14.51 -3.46
CA GLY A 351 23.37 14.97 -3.79
C GLY A 351 24.43 14.77 -2.70
N ALA A 352 24.38 13.68 -1.93
CA ALA A 352 25.42 13.41 -0.92
C ALA A 352 26.82 13.41 -1.53
N ALA A 353 27.81 13.83 -0.72
CA ALA A 353 29.21 13.80 -1.13
C ALA A 353 29.60 12.38 -1.60
N PRO A 354 30.25 12.23 -2.78
CA PRO A 354 30.61 10.93 -3.31
C PRO A 354 31.52 10.15 -2.34
N PRO A 355 31.32 8.82 -2.16
CA PRO A 355 32.14 7.99 -1.28
C PRO A 355 33.65 8.14 -1.52
N ALA A 356 34.06 8.15 -2.79
CA ALA A 356 35.47 8.31 -3.18
C ALA A 356 36.08 9.64 -2.69
N THR A 357 35.30 10.72 -2.65
CA THR A 357 35.76 12.03 -2.15
C THR A 357 35.98 12.02 -0.63
N ILE A 358 35.15 11.28 0.10
CA ILE A 358 35.33 11.07 1.54
C ILE A 358 36.57 10.19 1.77
N ALA A 359 36.71 9.12 0.99
CA ALA A 359 37.86 8.21 1.06
C ALA A 359 39.19 8.92 0.80
N ALA A 360 39.25 9.78 -0.22
CA ALA A 360 40.45 10.56 -0.57
C ALA A 360 40.94 11.50 0.56
N LYS A 361 40.08 11.81 1.55
CA LYS A 361 40.47 12.58 2.75
C LYS A 361 41.05 11.71 3.88
N GLY A 362 41.21 10.41 3.66
CA GLY A 362 41.90 9.49 4.57
C GLY A 362 41.00 8.68 5.51
N SER A 363 39.66 8.68 5.30
CA SER A 363 38.73 7.80 6.04
C SER A 363 38.29 6.64 5.15
N PRO A 364 38.41 5.37 5.55
CA PRO A 364 37.78 4.28 4.80
C PRO A 364 36.26 4.48 4.72
N VAL A 365 35.66 4.08 3.59
CA VAL A 365 34.21 4.25 3.36
C VAL A 365 33.59 2.97 2.85
N LEU A 366 32.62 2.41 3.57
CA LEU A 366 31.73 1.37 3.04
C LEU A 366 30.47 2.07 2.51
N ALA A 367 30.25 2.02 1.21
CA ALA A 367 29.11 2.64 0.55
C ALA A 367 28.10 1.59 0.10
N TYR A 368 26.84 1.76 0.48
CA TYR A 368 25.78 0.88 0.03
C TYR A 368 24.47 1.65 -0.21
N TYR A 369 23.59 1.10 -1.04
CA TYR A 369 22.24 1.64 -1.27
C TYR A 369 21.22 0.78 -0.51
N PRO A 370 20.47 1.35 0.45
CA PRO A 370 19.41 0.62 1.14
C PRO A 370 18.35 0.06 0.19
N ARG A 371 17.73 -1.06 0.59
CA ARG A 371 16.72 -1.78 -0.21
C ARG A 371 15.73 -0.81 -0.86
N GLY A 372 15.62 -0.82 -2.18
CA GLY A 372 14.68 0.02 -2.93
C GLY A 372 15.12 1.47 -3.16
N LEU A 373 16.35 1.86 -2.80
CA LEU A 373 16.89 3.22 -3.02
C LEU A 373 17.97 3.29 -4.12
N SER A 374 18.35 2.16 -4.70
CA SER A 374 19.33 2.10 -5.78
C SER A 374 18.76 2.68 -7.09
N ALA A 375 19.64 3.08 -8.00
CA ALA A 375 19.23 3.55 -9.33
C ALA A 375 18.56 2.43 -10.17
N GLU A 376 18.91 1.16 -9.92
CA GLU A 376 18.24 0.02 -10.54
C GLU A 376 16.81 -0.14 -10.03
N ASP A 377 16.62 -0.07 -8.71
CA ASP A 377 15.29 -0.15 -8.10
C ASP A 377 14.37 0.96 -8.58
N ARG A 378 14.91 2.16 -8.82
CA ARG A 378 14.17 3.27 -9.42
C ARG A 378 13.69 2.97 -10.84
N ARG A 379 14.52 2.34 -11.68
CA ARG A 379 14.13 1.97 -13.06
C ARG A 379 12.99 0.95 -13.09
N LYS A 380 12.83 0.18 -12.01
CA LYS A 380 11.70 -0.75 -11.81
C LYS A 380 10.43 -0.05 -11.30
N GLY A 381 10.50 1.22 -10.89
CA GLY A 381 9.36 2.02 -10.42
C GLY A 381 8.50 2.60 -11.56
N ASN A 382 7.24 2.90 -11.26
CA ASN A 382 6.31 3.55 -12.19
C ASN A 382 6.39 5.09 -12.11
N ALA A 383 5.56 5.80 -12.88
CA ALA A 383 5.49 7.27 -12.89
C ALA A 383 5.20 7.91 -11.51
N LEU A 384 4.72 7.13 -10.54
CA LEU A 384 4.44 7.55 -9.17
C LEU A 384 5.65 7.39 -8.23
N TYR A 385 6.78 6.85 -8.70
CA TYR A 385 8.00 6.72 -7.90
C TYR A 385 8.46 8.05 -7.29
N GLN A 386 8.25 9.16 -8.00
CA GLN A 386 8.57 10.49 -7.49
C GLN A 386 7.75 10.91 -6.25
N TYR A 387 6.58 10.29 -6.04
CA TYR A 387 5.71 10.54 -4.91
C TYR A 387 5.87 9.49 -3.81
N PHE A 388 6.10 8.22 -4.17
CA PHE A 388 5.99 7.08 -3.25
C PHE A 388 7.23 6.19 -3.17
N GLY A 389 8.31 6.51 -3.89
CA GLY A 389 9.51 5.67 -3.96
C GLY A 389 9.23 4.30 -4.60
N ASN A 390 9.97 3.27 -4.16
CA ASN A 390 9.73 1.88 -4.59
C ASN A 390 8.45 1.31 -3.94
N PHE A 391 7.32 1.77 -4.46
CA PHE A 391 5.97 1.46 -3.99
C PHE A 391 5.66 -0.05 -3.94
N PRO A 392 5.99 -0.87 -4.96
CA PRO A 392 5.77 -2.31 -4.88
C PRO A 392 6.53 -2.95 -3.72
N LEU A 393 7.82 -2.64 -3.57
CA LEU A 393 8.62 -3.20 -2.48
C LEU A 393 8.09 -2.79 -1.10
N PHE A 394 7.66 -1.54 -0.96
CA PHE A 394 7.06 -1.03 0.27
C PHE A 394 5.81 -1.82 0.67
N PHE A 395 4.84 -1.97 -0.24
CA PHE A 395 3.60 -2.67 0.08
C PHE A 395 3.79 -4.17 0.26
N LEU A 396 4.66 -4.82 -0.53
CA LEU A 396 5.01 -6.24 -0.30
C LEU A 396 5.60 -6.44 1.10
N SER A 397 6.48 -5.53 1.52
CA SER A 397 7.07 -5.55 2.86
C SER A 397 6.00 -5.38 3.96
N LEU A 398 4.99 -4.52 3.74
CA LEU A 398 3.86 -4.37 4.66
C LEU A 398 2.97 -5.61 4.71
N HIS A 399 2.65 -6.23 3.57
CA HIS A 399 1.86 -7.46 3.50
C HIS A 399 2.51 -8.61 4.29
N LEU A 400 3.85 -8.66 4.30
CA LEU A 400 4.63 -9.65 5.03
C LEU A 400 4.84 -9.31 6.52
N ASP A 401 4.26 -8.22 7.04
CA ASP A 401 4.54 -7.68 8.38
C ASP A 401 6.06 -7.52 8.65
N ARG A 402 6.80 -7.11 7.61
CA ARG A 402 8.24 -6.86 7.68
C ARG A 402 8.52 -5.47 7.11
N PRO A 403 8.20 -4.36 7.83
CA PRO A 403 8.32 -3.01 7.30
C PRO A 403 9.68 -2.75 6.67
N LEU A 404 9.69 -2.13 5.48
CA LEU A 404 10.90 -1.91 4.70
C LEU A 404 11.97 -1.12 5.48
N ILE A 405 11.54 -0.22 6.38
CA ILE A 405 12.46 0.51 7.25
C ILE A 405 13.22 -0.40 8.22
N GLY A 406 12.59 -1.44 8.77
CA GLY A 406 13.23 -2.43 9.63
C GLY A 406 14.20 -3.32 8.87
N GLN A 407 13.84 -3.73 7.66
CA GLN A 407 14.76 -4.45 6.77
C GLN A 407 16.00 -3.62 6.43
N ARG A 408 15.83 -2.32 6.15
CA ARG A 408 16.95 -1.40 5.90
C ARG A 408 17.83 -1.23 7.15
N VAL A 409 17.24 -1.10 8.34
CA VAL A 409 18.01 -1.05 9.60
C VAL A 409 18.78 -2.36 9.80
N SER A 410 18.17 -3.52 9.53
CA SER A 410 18.86 -4.80 9.57
C SER A 410 20.08 -4.84 8.65
N ASP A 411 19.95 -4.37 7.40
CA ASP A 411 21.08 -4.29 6.47
C ASP A 411 22.18 -3.33 6.96
N ILE A 412 21.82 -2.19 7.59
CA ILE A 412 22.81 -1.29 8.20
C ILE A 412 23.59 -2.02 9.30
N LEU A 413 22.92 -2.78 10.15
CA LEU A 413 23.56 -3.52 11.24
C LEU A 413 24.55 -4.56 10.71
N VAL A 414 24.22 -5.26 9.61
CA VAL A 414 25.16 -6.16 8.93
C VAL A 414 26.39 -5.41 8.41
N CYS A 415 26.20 -4.21 7.86
CA CYS A 415 27.32 -3.34 7.45
C CYS A 415 28.17 -2.89 8.66
N LEU A 416 27.56 -2.62 9.82
CA LEU A 416 28.32 -2.28 11.04
C LEU A 416 29.15 -3.47 11.53
N ASP A 417 28.62 -4.69 11.50
CA ASP A 417 29.36 -5.91 11.88
C ASP A 417 30.58 -6.12 10.97
N PHE A 418 30.42 -5.90 9.67
CA PHE A 418 31.53 -5.92 8.72
C PHE A 418 32.58 -4.85 9.04
N LEU A 419 32.16 -3.60 9.29
CA LEU A 419 33.06 -2.49 9.57
C LEU A 419 33.85 -2.67 10.88
N GLU A 420 33.20 -3.16 11.93
CA GLU A 420 33.84 -3.46 13.22
C GLU A 420 34.92 -4.54 13.05
N THR A 421 34.68 -5.53 12.20
CA THR A 421 35.63 -6.60 11.91
C THR A 421 36.80 -6.13 11.04
N GLU A 422 36.54 -5.34 9.99
CA GLU A 422 37.56 -4.88 9.04
C GLU A 422 38.41 -3.73 9.60
N TYR A 423 37.81 -2.87 10.44
CA TYR A 423 38.44 -1.70 11.01
C TYR A 423 38.25 -1.64 12.54
N PRO A 424 38.81 -2.62 13.28
CA PRO A 424 38.70 -2.62 14.73
C PRO A 424 39.27 -1.31 15.30
N GLU A 425 38.66 -0.83 16.39
CA GLU A 425 39.03 0.39 17.11
C GLU A 425 38.73 1.73 16.39
N LYS A 426 38.27 1.72 15.13
CA LYS A 426 37.81 2.95 14.47
C LYS A 426 36.40 3.33 14.93
N LYS A 427 36.16 4.63 15.05
CA LYS A 427 34.80 5.15 15.26
C LYS A 427 33.99 5.00 13.99
N ILE A 428 32.74 4.57 14.10
CA ILE A 428 31.84 4.47 12.96
C ILE A 428 30.98 5.73 12.88
N GLU A 429 30.94 6.34 11.70
CA GLU A 429 30.01 7.42 11.38
C GLU A 429 29.15 7.07 10.18
N ILE A 430 27.87 7.46 10.21
CA ILE A 430 26.97 7.30 9.07
C ILE A 430 26.85 8.61 8.32
N VAL A 431 27.08 8.58 7.00
CA VAL A 431 26.72 9.67 6.08
C VAL A 431 25.55 9.16 5.23
N SER A 432 24.44 9.87 5.22
CA SER A 432 23.20 9.43 4.56
C SER A 432 22.51 10.59 3.85
N SER A 433 21.69 10.27 2.86
CA SER A 433 20.89 11.28 2.17
C SER A 433 19.52 10.78 1.73
N GLY A 434 18.60 11.74 1.54
CA GLY A 434 17.23 11.44 1.09
C GLY A 434 16.51 10.44 2.01
N ASN A 435 15.92 9.43 1.40
CA ASN A 435 15.19 8.37 2.09
C ASN A 435 16.08 7.39 2.88
N ALA A 436 17.40 7.51 2.78
CA ALA A 436 18.34 6.76 3.60
C ALA A 436 18.59 7.40 4.98
N VAL A 437 18.16 8.65 5.19
CA VAL A 437 18.33 9.34 6.49
C VAL A 437 17.51 8.70 7.62
N PRO A 438 16.20 8.39 7.45
CA PRO A 438 15.43 7.75 8.52
C PRO A 438 16.02 6.42 9.04
N PRO A 439 16.41 5.44 8.20
CA PRO A 439 17.02 4.22 8.73
C PRO A 439 18.41 4.46 9.38
N ALA A 440 19.17 5.47 8.93
CA ALA A 440 20.42 5.87 9.58
C ALA A 440 20.20 6.36 11.01
N LEU A 441 19.22 7.24 11.21
CA LEU A 441 18.87 7.79 12.52
C LEU A 441 18.35 6.69 13.47
N LEU A 442 17.46 5.82 12.97
CA LEU A 442 16.96 4.69 13.75
C LEU A 442 18.11 3.76 14.18
N THR A 443 19.04 3.46 13.27
CA THR A 443 20.19 2.62 13.60
C THR A 443 21.08 3.25 14.68
N ALA A 444 21.32 4.56 14.61
CA ALA A 444 22.12 5.25 15.62
C ALA A 444 21.47 5.28 17.02
N VAL A 445 20.14 5.24 17.09
CA VAL A 445 19.44 5.07 18.38
C VAL A 445 19.58 3.63 18.88
N LEU A 446 19.56 2.65 17.99
CA LEU A 446 19.52 1.22 18.31
C LEU A 446 20.89 0.57 18.54
N ASP A 447 21.96 1.16 18.01
CA ASP A 447 23.32 0.60 18.03
C ASP A 447 24.36 1.65 18.44
N GLU A 448 25.07 1.38 19.53
CA GLU A 448 26.00 2.33 20.16
C GLU A 448 27.34 2.47 19.42
N ARG A 449 27.62 1.59 18.44
CA ARG A 449 28.83 1.70 17.60
C ARG A 449 28.78 2.94 16.72
N VAL A 450 27.59 3.45 16.41
CA VAL A 450 27.41 4.65 15.60
C VAL A 450 27.65 5.89 16.45
N THR A 451 28.80 6.53 16.24
CA THR A 451 29.20 7.71 17.03
C THR A 451 28.59 9.02 16.51
N ARG A 452 28.23 9.08 15.22
CA ARG A 452 27.65 10.28 14.58
C ARG A 452 26.89 9.91 13.31
N VAL A 453 25.77 10.61 13.06
CA VAL A 453 25.04 10.58 11.78
C VAL A 453 25.06 11.96 11.14
N LYS A 454 25.35 12.02 9.84
CA LYS A 454 25.20 13.21 8.99
C LYS A 454 24.17 12.88 7.92
N GLY A 455 23.02 13.54 7.97
CA GLY A 455 21.92 13.36 7.01
C GLY A 455 21.66 14.64 6.21
N GLU A 456 21.43 14.52 4.91
CA GLU A 456 21.03 15.64 4.04
C GLU A 456 19.80 15.28 3.19
N GLY A 457 18.87 16.23 3.03
CA GLY A 457 17.70 16.06 2.16
C GLY A 457 16.73 14.96 2.58
N GLY A 458 16.83 14.51 3.84
CA GLY A 458 15.91 13.54 4.42
C GLY A 458 14.62 14.17 4.94
N LEU A 459 13.68 13.32 5.32
CA LEU A 459 12.45 13.75 5.97
C LEU A 459 12.75 14.47 7.30
N ILE A 460 12.11 15.63 7.51
CA ILE A 460 12.24 16.42 8.74
C ILE A 460 11.62 15.67 9.93
N SER A 461 10.39 15.22 9.78
CA SER A 461 9.69 14.37 10.75
C SER A 461 8.55 13.61 10.07
N TRP A 462 8.07 12.51 10.66
CA TRP A 462 6.84 11.88 10.16
C TRP A 462 5.61 12.78 10.33
N GLN A 463 5.65 13.73 11.26
CA GLN A 463 4.58 14.71 11.47
C GLN A 463 4.47 15.70 10.30
N SER A 464 5.57 16.09 9.66
CA SER A 464 5.52 17.05 8.54
C SER A 464 4.74 16.52 7.33
N VAL A 465 4.52 15.20 7.22
CA VAL A 465 3.69 14.55 6.18
C VAL A 465 2.21 14.96 6.28
N PHE A 466 1.76 15.42 7.45
CA PHE A 466 0.39 15.90 7.69
C PHE A 466 0.26 17.42 7.53
N GLU A 467 1.38 18.14 7.46
CA GLU A 467 1.45 19.60 7.37
C GLU A 467 1.64 20.10 5.93
N SER A 468 2.19 19.24 5.05
CA SER A 468 2.27 19.43 3.59
C SER A 468 0.95 19.09 2.90
#